data_AF-A0A9E2LFB7-F1
#
_entry.id   AF-A0A9E2LFB7-F1
#
_cell.length_a   1.000
_cell.length_b   1.000
_cell.length_c   1.000
_cell.angle_alpha   90.00
_cell.angle_beta   90.00
_cell.angle_gamma   90.00
#
_symmetry.space_group_name_H-M   'P 1'
#
loop_
_entity.id
_entity.type
_entity.pdbx_description
1 polymer ?
#
loop_
_entity_poly.entity_id
_entity_poly.type
_entity_poly.pdbx_seq_one_letter_code
_entity_poly.pdbx_strand_id
1 'polypeptide(L)'
;MLNARLVEKGKPFSIDALLQQGNLTYELLQAYQPDLTRRGFDETQAAHFRQQLDLLSGTLGEVGVLRDGAKALTADEGLAKSEGKTLVRSLREALRIVLKDGDVEGVSLSQFAMNGNVMQSTRDVLAYLNSMGSKVAPLDAHLARFFEGQKASELVKAAWERLRAADALQEKTRVDLPDETRALLELKGRVLDLIEEINGVARIAFEGRSEISSKFNKDLLYRGRRARSKAAPSPTPVVPPEA
;
A
#
# COMPACT_ATOMS: atom_id res chain seq x y z
N MET A 1 20.29 -2.57 -11.25
CA MET A 1 19.08 -3.34 -11.63
C MET A 1 18.84 -4.40 -10.56
N LEU A 2 17.59 -4.61 -10.17
CA LEU A 2 17.23 -5.62 -9.18
C LEU A 2 17.38 -7.04 -9.76
N ASN A 3 17.79 -8.00 -8.95
CA ASN A 3 18.02 -9.38 -9.37
C ASN A 3 16.70 -10.16 -9.38
N ALA A 4 16.16 -10.42 -10.57
CA ALA A 4 14.88 -11.11 -10.75
C ALA A 4 14.81 -12.48 -10.05
N ARG A 5 15.92 -13.24 -10.00
CA ARG A 5 15.98 -14.53 -9.29
C ARG A 5 15.71 -14.36 -7.80
N LEU A 6 16.35 -13.36 -7.18
CA LEU A 6 16.20 -13.08 -5.75
C LEU A 6 14.78 -12.58 -5.45
N VAL A 7 14.22 -11.72 -6.32
CA VAL A 7 12.83 -11.25 -6.19
C VAL A 7 11.85 -12.44 -6.14
N GLU A 8 11.93 -13.37 -7.10
CA GLU A 8 11.07 -14.56 -7.11
C GLU A 8 11.29 -15.43 -5.86
N LYS A 9 12.55 -15.60 -5.44
CA LYS A 9 12.91 -16.39 -4.26
C LYS A 9 12.36 -15.80 -2.96
N GLY A 10 12.28 -14.48 -2.86
CA GLY A 10 11.77 -13.76 -1.70
C GLY A 10 10.24 -13.73 -1.59
N LYS A 11 9.48 -13.94 -2.67
CA LYS A 11 7.99 -13.90 -2.66
C LYS A 11 7.31 -14.81 -1.62
N PRO A 12 7.66 -16.11 -1.49
CA PRO A 12 6.85 -17.04 -0.73
C PRO A 12 6.97 -16.93 0.80
N PHE A 13 7.97 -16.22 1.33
CA PHE A 13 8.25 -16.16 2.77
C PHE A 13 7.78 -14.84 3.39
N SER A 14 7.33 -14.84 4.65
CA SER A 14 7.08 -13.61 5.40
C SER A 14 8.39 -13.03 5.94
N ILE A 15 8.41 -11.73 6.23
CA ILE A 15 9.56 -11.08 6.86
C ILE A 15 9.83 -11.70 8.23
N ASP A 16 8.79 -11.88 9.05
CA ASP A 16 8.92 -12.46 10.40
C ASP A 16 9.54 -13.87 10.38
N ALA A 17 9.12 -14.73 9.44
CA ALA A 17 9.67 -16.07 9.32
C ALA A 17 11.14 -16.04 8.88
N LEU A 18 11.50 -15.14 7.96
CA LEU A 18 12.88 -14.95 7.51
C LEU A 18 13.77 -14.39 8.63
N LEU A 19 13.29 -13.43 9.42
CA LEU A 19 14.03 -12.89 10.55
C LEU A 19 14.19 -13.93 11.65
N GLN A 20 13.15 -14.68 11.98
CA GLN A 20 13.23 -15.74 12.99
C GLN A 20 14.23 -16.83 12.58
N GLN A 21 14.14 -17.32 11.35
CA GLN A 21 15.10 -18.30 10.82
C GLN A 21 16.51 -17.70 10.72
N GLY A 22 16.62 -16.46 10.26
CA GLY A 22 17.87 -15.76 10.06
C GLY A 22 18.64 -15.56 11.37
N ASN A 23 17.96 -15.11 12.42
CA ASN A 23 18.53 -14.96 13.76
C ASN A 23 19.01 -16.29 14.33
N LEU A 24 18.20 -17.36 14.24
CA LEU A 24 18.63 -18.69 14.65
C LEU A 24 19.86 -19.16 13.88
N THR A 25 19.88 -18.94 12.56
CA THR A 25 21.01 -19.31 11.69
C THR A 25 22.27 -18.53 12.09
N TYR A 26 22.13 -17.25 12.44
CA TYR A 26 23.24 -16.41 12.90
C TYR A 26 23.76 -16.83 14.28
N GLU A 27 22.89 -17.19 15.22
CA GLU A 27 23.30 -17.74 16.53
C GLU A 27 24.10 -19.03 16.37
N LEU A 28 23.64 -19.94 15.50
CA LEU A 28 24.35 -21.17 15.19
C LEU A 28 25.70 -20.89 14.51
N LEU A 29 25.74 -19.95 13.58
CA LEU A 29 26.97 -19.51 12.92
C LEU A 29 27.99 -19.03 13.96
N GLN A 30 27.60 -18.18 14.91
CA GLN A 30 28.49 -17.69 15.98
C GLN A 30 28.99 -18.84 16.87
N ALA A 31 28.12 -19.77 17.25
CA ALA A 31 28.48 -20.91 18.09
C ALA A 31 29.48 -21.87 17.42
N TYR A 32 29.47 -21.95 16.09
CA TYR A 32 30.23 -22.90 15.30
C TYR A 32 31.25 -22.25 14.34
N GLN A 33 31.56 -20.96 14.55
CA GLN A 33 32.39 -20.16 13.64
C GLN A 33 33.75 -20.81 13.30
N PRO A 34 34.53 -21.38 14.25
CA PRO A 34 35.84 -21.97 13.92
C PRO A 34 35.76 -23.12 12.92
N ASP A 35 34.70 -23.93 12.97
CA ASP A 35 34.51 -25.06 12.05
C ASP A 35 34.00 -24.60 10.68
N LEU A 36 33.16 -23.56 10.64
CA LEU A 36 32.66 -22.96 9.40
C LEU A 36 33.77 -22.21 8.64
N THR A 37 34.63 -21.46 9.34
CA THR A 37 35.80 -20.77 8.75
C THR A 37 36.75 -21.76 8.08
N ARG A 38 36.98 -22.94 8.67
CA ARG A 38 37.80 -24.01 8.03
C ARG A 38 37.22 -24.51 6.70
N ARG A 39 35.92 -24.28 6.45
CA ARG A 39 35.23 -24.63 5.20
C ARG A 39 34.97 -23.42 4.31
N GLY A 40 35.63 -22.30 4.58
CA GLY A 40 35.59 -21.11 3.73
C GLY A 40 34.42 -20.17 3.99
N PHE A 41 33.70 -20.30 5.11
CA PHE A 41 32.74 -19.30 5.55
C PHE A 41 33.37 -18.37 6.59
N ASP A 42 33.84 -17.20 6.16
CA ASP A 42 34.64 -16.31 7.00
C ASP A 42 33.81 -15.29 7.81
N GLU A 43 34.50 -14.49 8.61
CA GLU A 43 33.88 -13.43 9.43
C GLU A 43 33.27 -12.30 8.58
N THR A 44 33.79 -12.08 7.37
CA THR A 44 33.25 -11.08 6.43
C THR A 44 31.87 -11.50 5.93
N GLN A 45 31.70 -12.77 5.59
CA GLN A 45 30.41 -13.33 5.18
C GLN A 45 29.41 -13.35 6.36
N ALA A 46 29.89 -13.63 7.57
CA ALA A 46 29.07 -13.55 8.79
C ALA A 46 28.55 -12.12 9.04
N ALA A 47 29.44 -11.12 8.95
CA ALA A 47 29.09 -9.71 9.09
C ALA A 47 28.12 -9.25 8.00
N HIS A 48 28.34 -9.69 6.75
CA HIS A 48 27.43 -9.40 5.65
C HIS A 48 26.03 -9.98 5.90
N PHE A 49 25.95 -11.23 6.36
CA PHE A 49 24.66 -11.85 6.69
C PHE A 49 23.94 -11.07 7.79
N ARG A 50 24.66 -10.67 8.85
CA ARG A 50 24.10 -9.84 9.92
C ARG A 50 23.56 -8.51 9.39
N GLN A 51 24.34 -7.82 8.56
CA GLN A 51 23.92 -6.58 7.92
C GLN A 51 22.63 -6.75 7.11
N GLN A 52 22.48 -7.85 6.36
CA GLN A 52 21.25 -8.11 5.61
C GLN A 52 20.04 -8.38 6.52
N LEU A 53 20.24 -9.04 7.67
CA LEU A 53 19.18 -9.22 8.67
C LEU A 53 18.77 -7.90 9.32
N ASP A 54 19.73 -7.04 9.66
CA ASP A 54 19.45 -5.72 10.24
C ASP A 54 18.71 -4.82 9.24
N LEU A 55 19.10 -4.84 7.96
CA LEU A 55 18.35 -4.17 6.88
C LEU A 55 16.92 -4.71 6.78
N LEU A 56 16.75 -6.04 6.75
CA LEU A 56 15.43 -6.66 6.66
C LEU A 56 14.57 -6.32 7.89
N SER A 57 15.16 -6.25 9.08
CA SER A 57 14.47 -5.83 10.31
C SER A 57 14.06 -4.36 10.27
N GLY A 58 14.90 -3.48 9.72
CA GLY A 58 14.58 -2.06 9.53
C GLY A 58 13.34 -1.85 8.65
N THR A 59 13.16 -2.68 7.62
CA THR A 59 11.99 -2.60 6.73
C THR A 59 10.66 -2.90 7.44
N LEU A 60 10.63 -3.61 8.58
CA LEU A 60 9.38 -3.81 9.34
C LEU A 60 8.84 -2.49 9.91
N GLY A 61 9.74 -1.61 10.38
CA GLY A 61 9.38 -0.28 10.85
C GLY A 61 8.80 0.57 9.73
N GLU A 62 9.46 0.55 8.57
CA GLU A 62 9.04 1.31 7.38
C GLU A 62 7.72 0.79 6.78
N VAL A 63 7.54 -0.53 6.66
CA VAL A 63 6.29 -1.12 6.14
C VAL A 63 5.10 -0.85 7.06
N GLY A 64 5.31 -0.78 8.38
CA GLY A 64 4.28 -0.33 9.32
C GLY A 64 3.84 1.11 9.04
N VAL A 65 4.81 2.02 8.93
CA VAL A 65 4.58 3.45 8.63
C VAL A 65 3.92 3.63 7.25
N LEU A 66 4.37 2.90 6.22
CA LEU A 66 3.79 2.97 4.88
C LEU A 66 2.35 2.46 4.82
N ARG A 67 2.00 1.42 5.60
CA ARG A 67 0.60 0.94 5.67
C ARG A 67 -0.32 1.93 6.34
N ASP A 68 0.14 2.58 7.41
CA ASP A 68 -0.65 3.59 8.10
C ASP A 68 -0.74 4.89 7.28
N GLY A 69 0.33 5.25 6.57
CA GLY A 69 0.33 6.31 5.56
C GLY A 69 -0.65 6.03 4.42
N ALA A 70 -0.63 4.84 3.83
CA ALA A 70 -1.56 4.46 2.75
C ALA A 70 -3.03 4.48 3.20
N LYS A 71 -3.32 4.06 4.44
CA LYS A 71 -4.66 4.21 5.05
C LYS A 71 -5.03 5.68 5.23
N ALA A 72 -4.12 6.51 5.74
CA ALA A 72 -4.34 7.93 5.92
C ALA A 72 -4.61 8.64 4.57
N LEU A 73 -3.86 8.31 3.53
CA LEU A 73 -4.06 8.84 2.17
C LEU A 73 -5.43 8.44 1.58
N THR A 74 -5.83 7.18 1.78
CA THR A 74 -7.15 6.70 1.35
C THR A 74 -8.28 7.40 2.13
N ALA A 75 -8.06 7.67 3.42
CA ALA A 75 -9.00 8.38 4.27
C ALA A 75 -9.13 9.86 3.86
N ASP A 76 -8.01 10.54 3.53
CA ASP A 76 -8.01 11.94 3.10
C ASP A 76 -8.66 12.11 1.72
N GLU A 77 -8.39 11.22 0.76
CA GLU A 77 -9.10 11.19 -0.53
C GLU A 77 -10.62 10.97 -0.32
N GLY A 78 -10.99 10.02 0.55
CA GLY A 78 -12.37 9.76 0.92
C GLY A 78 -13.07 10.97 1.55
N LEU A 79 -12.37 11.67 2.44
CA LEU A 79 -12.85 12.89 3.07
C LEU A 79 -13.04 14.01 2.04
N ALA A 80 -12.01 14.34 1.26
CA ALA A 80 -12.06 15.36 0.21
C ALA A 80 -13.17 15.09 -0.82
N LYS A 81 -13.38 13.83 -1.17
CA LYS A 81 -14.48 13.39 -2.05
C LYS A 81 -15.83 13.62 -1.40
N SER A 82 -15.98 13.30 -0.10
CA SER A 82 -17.23 13.52 0.63
C SER A 82 -17.55 15.00 0.81
N GLU A 83 -16.55 15.85 1.05
CA GLU A 83 -16.66 17.30 1.11
C GLU A 83 -17.11 17.86 -0.24
N GLY A 84 -16.47 17.44 -1.35
CA GLY A 84 -16.86 17.84 -2.70
C GLY A 84 -18.32 17.48 -3.03
N LYS A 85 -18.77 16.28 -2.66
CA LYS A 85 -20.18 15.87 -2.82
C LYS A 85 -21.15 16.70 -1.98
N THR A 86 -20.76 17.01 -0.76
CA THR A 86 -21.58 17.78 0.18
C THR A 86 -21.74 19.21 -0.32
N LEU A 87 -20.64 19.85 -0.75
CA LEU A 87 -20.67 21.17 -1.37
C LEU A 87 -21.57 21.20 -2.61
N VAL A 88 -21.44 20.20 -3.49
CA VAL A 88 -22.30 20.07 -4.67
C VAL A 88 -23.78 19.98 -4.30
N ARG A 89 -24.13 19.21 -3.26
CA ARG A 89 -25.52 19.09 -2.79
C ARG A 89 -26.03 20.43 -2.27
N SER A 90 -25.28 21.09 -1.38
CA SER A 90 -25.64 22.40 -0.82
C SER A 90 -25.82 23.45 -1.91
N LEU A 91 -24.90 23.47 -2.89
CA LEU A 91 -24.96 24.37 -4.03
C LEU A 91 -26.22 24.14 -4.87
N ARG A 92 -26.60 22.88 -5.12
CA ARG A 92 -27.83 22.58 -5.89
C ARG A 92 -29.09 23.03 -5.19
N GLU A 93 -29.18 22.89 -3.87
CA GLU A 93 -30.33 23.39 -3.11
C GLU A 93 -30.36 24.92 -3.10
N ALA A 94 -29.20 25.57 -2.92
CA ALA A 94 -29.10 27.03 -2.99
C ALA A 94 -29.51 27.56 -4.39
N LEU A 95 -29.04 26.92 -5.47
CA LEU A 95 -29.40 27.24 -6.84
C LEU A 95 -30.90 27.10 -7.11
N ARG A 96 -31.54 26.05 -6.57
CA ARG A 96 -33.00 25.88 -6.66
C ARG A 96 -33.75 27.03 -6.01
N ILE A 97 -33.27 27.55 -4.89
CA ILE A 97 -33.90 28.68 -4.20
C ILE A 97 -33.67 29.98 -4.99
N VAL A 98 -32.41 30.27 -5.36
CA VAL A 98 -32.06 31.50 -6.09
C VAL A 98 -32.78 31.60 -7.43
N LEU A 99 -32.76 30.53 -8.23
CA LEU A 99 -33.34 30.53 -9.57
C LEU A 99 -34.87 30.35 -9.57
N LYS A 100 -35.49 30.11 -8.41
CA LYS A 100 -36.95 30.13 -8.27
C LYS A 100 -37.47 31.56 -8.14
N ASP A 101 -36.71 32.44 -7.49
CA ASP A 101 -37.13 33.80 -7.15
C ASP A 101 -36.83 34.83 -8.25
N GLY A 102 -36.07 34.46 -9.28
CA GLY A 102 -35.80 35.29 -10.45
C GLY A 102 -34.76 34.67 -11.38
N ASP A 103 -34.90 34.95 -12.68
CA ASP A 103 -33.93 34.51 -13.68
C ASP A 103 -32.65 35.34 -13.57
N VAL A 104 -31.50 34.66 -13.45
CA VAL A 104 -30.20 35.28 -13.71
C VAL A 104 -29.90 35.10 -15.19
N GLU A 105 -29.60 36.19 -15.89
CA GLU A 105 -29.40 36.19 -17.34
C GLU A 105 -28.36 35.13 -17.76
N GLY A 106 -28.76 34.24 -18.68
CA GLY A 106 -27.90 33.20 -19.23
C GLY A 106 -27.69 31.96 -18.33
N VAL A 107 -28.29 31.92 -17.13
CA VAL A 107 -28.14 30.80 -16.19
C VAL A 107 -29.45 30.04 -16.03
N SER A 108 -29.43 28.74 -16.30
CA SER A 108 -30.59 27.85 -16.08
C SER A 108 -30.23 26.68 -15.17
N LEU A 109 -31.22 26.19 -14.42
CA LEU A 109 -31.02 25.08 -13.48
C LEU A 109 -30.59 23.78 -14.19
N SER A 110 -30.99 23.61 -15.46
CA SER A 110 -30.57 22.49 -16.31
C SER A 110 -29.07 22.46 -16.60
N GLN A 111 -28.36 23.61 -16.55
CA GLN A 111 -26.91 23.67 -16.70
C GLN A 111 -26.14 23.00 -15.55
N PHE A 112 -26.82 22.76 -14.43
CA PHE A 112 -26.30 22.08 -13.22
C PHE A 112 -26.92 20.69 -13.02
N ALA A 113 -27.58 20.14 -14.02
CA ALA A 113 -28.08 18.77 -13.96
C ALA A 113 -26.91 17.77 -13.99
N MET A 114 -27.03 16.70 -13.20
CA MET A 114 -26.14 15.55 -13.28
C MET A 114 -26.67 14.60 -14.35
N ASN A 115 -26.06 14.61 -15.53
CA ASN A 115 -26.44 13.71 -16.61
C ASN A 115 -25.95 12.30 -16.28
N GLY A 116 -26.82 11.45 -15.73
CA GLY A 116 -26.68 9.99 -15.64
C GLY A 116 -25.61 9.45 -14.69
N ASN A 117 -24.51 10.16 -14.45
CA ASN A 117 -23.44 9.71 -13.57
C ASN A 117 -23.68 10.22 -12.15
N VAL A 118 -24.11 9.29 -11.29
CA VAL A 118 -23.97 9.46 -9.84
C VAL A 118 -22.47 9.66 -9.58
N MET A 119 -22.09 10.69 -8.80
CA MET A 119 -20.71 11.01 -8.45
C MET A 119 -20.06 9.86 -7.64
N GLN A 120 -19.83 8.70 -8.24
CA GLN A 120 -19.41 7.49 -7.54
C GLN A 120 -17.88 7.44 -7.41
N SER A 121 -17.15 7.92 -8.42
CA SER A 121 -15.69 7.97 -8.41
C SER A 121 -15.14 9.37 -8.08
N THR A 122 -13.87 9.44 -7.69
CA THR A 122 -13.13 10.70 -7.48
C THR A 122 -13.03 11.51 -8.76
N ARG A 123 -12.79 10.83 -9.88
CA ARG A 123 -12.80 11.41 -11.24
C ARG A 123 -14.13 12.07 -11.58
N ASP A 124 -15.27 11.46 -11.23
CA ASP A 124 -16.59 12.03 -11.50
C ASP A 124 -16.81 13.33 -10.72
N VAL A 125 -16.41 13.35 -9.44
CA VAL A 125 -16.51 14.55 -8.58
C VAL A 125 -15.62 15.67 -9.12
N LEU A 126 -14.37 15.37 -9.49
CA LEU A 126 -13.45 16.35 -10.08
C LEU A 126 -13.98 16.93 -11.38
N ALA A 127 -14.49 16.09 -12.28
CA ALA A 127 -15.06 16.53 -13.56
C ALA A 127 -16.27 17.45 -13.33
N TYR A 128 -17.13 17.09 -12.37
CA TYR A 128 -18.31 17.87 -12.04
C TYR A 128 -17.96 19.22 -11.41
N LEU A 129 -17.10 19.25 -10.38
CA LEU A 129 -16.62 20.49 -9.74
C LEU A 129 -15.98 21.43 -10.77
N ASN A 130 -15.12 20.91 -11.65
CA ASN A 130 -14.49 21.69 -12.71
C ASN A 130 -15.52 22.34 -13.65
N SER A 131 -16.55 21.58 -14.05
CA SER A 131 -17.60 22.09 -14.94
C SER A 131 -18.50 23.16 -14.30
N MET A 132 -18.56 23.21 -12.97
CA MET A 132 -19.37 24.17 -12.22
C MET A 132 -18.65 25.49 -11.97
N GLY A 133 -17.32 25.48 -11.80
CA GLY A 133 -16.57 26.65 -11.34
C GLY A 133 -16.88 27.94 -12.14
N SER A 134 -16.88 27.86 -13.47
CA SER A 134 -17.20 29.01 -14.33
C SER A 134 -18.70 29.37 -14.35
N LYS A 135 -19.58 28.40 -14.14
CA LYS A 135 -21.05 28.60 -14.15
C LYS A 135 -21.58 29.23 -12.87
N VAL A 136 -20.87 29.01 -11.75
CA VAL A 136 -21.27 29.52 -10.43
C VAL A 136 -20.83 30.97 -10.21
N ALA A 137 -19.73 31.40 -10.84
CA ALA A 137 -19.18 32.74 -10.63
C ALA A 137 -20.18 33.90 -10.84
N PRO A 138 -21.04 33.91 -11.88
CA PRO A 138 -22.07 34.95 -12.04
C PRO A 138 -23.12 34.99 -10.92
N LEU A 139 -23.24 33.90 -10.14
CA LEU A 139 -24.25 33.72 -9.10
C LEU A 139 -23.71 34.00 -7.70
N ASP A 140 -22.42 34.32 -7.55
CA ASP A 140 -21.77 34.44 -6.25
C ASP A 140 -22.48 35.45 -5.32
N ALA A 141 -22.88 36.60 -5.87
CA ALA A 141 -23.61 37.62 -5.09
C ALA A 141 -24.94 37.09 -4.54
N HIS A 142 -25.66 36.27 -5.32
CA HIS A 142 -26.94 35.68 -4.90
C HIS A 142 -26.76 34.49 -3.95
N LEU A 143 -25.67 33.74 -4.12
CA LEU A 143 -25.36 32.55 -3.34
C LEU A 143 -24.69 32.87 -1.99
N ALA A 144 -24.06 34.05 -1.85
CA ALA A 144 -23.32 34.45 -0.65
C ALA A 144 -24.09 34.24 0.66
N ARG A 145 -25.41 34.48 0.67
CA ARG A 145 -26.26 34.28 1.87
C ARG A 145 -26.34 32.83 2.36
N PHE A 146 -26.10 31.84 1.49
CA PHE A 146 -26.13 30.41 1.83
C PHE A 146 -24.75 29.88 2.21
N PHE A 147 -23.69 30.65 1.96
CA PHE A 147 -22.30 30.27 2.17
C PHE A 147 -21.57 31.28 3.07
N GLU A 148 -22.28 31.87 4.03
CA GLU A 148 -21.71 32.75 5.06
C GLU A 148 -20.92 33.94 4.50
N GLY A 149 -21.36 34.49 3.36
CA GLY A 149 -20.70 35.60 2.67
C GLY A 149 -19.54 35.19 1.76
N GLN A 150 -19.17 33.91 1.73
CA GLN A 150 -18.14 33.39 0.83
C GLN A 150 -18.68 33.23 -0.59
N LYS A 151 -17.79 33.36 -1.58
CA LYS A 151 -18.13 33.09 -2.98
C LYS A 151 -18.19 31.59 -3.22
N ALA A 152 -19.32 31.13 -3.75
CA ALA A 152 -19.51 29.72 -4.06
C ALA A 152 -18.53 29.22 -5.12
N SER A 153 -18.13 30.08 -6.07
CA SER A 153 -17.10 29.76 -7.07
C SER A 153 -15.73 29.47 -6.45
N GLU A 154 -15.33 30.23 -5.42
CA GLU A 154 -14.08 30.04 -4.68
C GLU A 154 -14.12 28.75 -3.86
N LEU A 155 -15.25 28.45 -3.21
CA LEU A 155 -15.47 27.18 -2.50
C LEU A 155 -15.36 25.96 -3.44
N VAL A 156 -15.97 26.04 -4.63
CA VAL A 156 -15.88 24.97 -5.63
C VAL A 156 -14.44 24.77 -6.11
N LYS A 157 -13.71 25.87 -6.35
CA LYS A 157 -12.31 25.81 -6.73
C LYS A 157 -11.45 25.17 -5.63
N ALA A 158 -11.62 25.59 -4.38
CA ALA A 158 -10.90 25.03 -3.25
C ALA A 158 -11.17 23.53 -3.05
N ALA A 159 -12.44 23.11 -3.16
CA ALA A 159 -12.81 21.70 -3.09
C ALA A 159 -12.19 20.88 -4.24
N TRP A 160 -12.13 21.44 -5.46
CA TRP A 160 -11.49 20.81 -6.59
C TRP A 160 -9.97 20.67 -6.41
N GLU A 161 -9.29 21.73 -5.95
CA GLU A 161 -7.85 21.72 -5.69
C GLU A 161 -7.49 20.71 -4.59
N ARG A 162 -8.26 20.67 -3.50
CA ARG A 162 -8.07 19.71 -2.40
C ARG A 162 -8.23 18.27 -2.87
N LEU A 163 -9.31 17.97 -3.60
CA LEU A 163 -9.56 16.62 -4.12
C LEU A 163 -8.49 16.19 -5.14
N ARG A 164 -8.04 17.11 -5.99
CA ARG A 164 -6.97 16.84 -6.97
C ARG A 164 -5.64 16.58 -6.29
N ALA A 165 -5.31 17.32 -5.23
CA ALA A 165 -4.10 17.10 -4.46
C ALA A 165 -4.10 15.73 -3.78
N ALA A 166 -5.22 15.32 -3.18
CA ALA A 166 -5.39 14.01 -2.56
C ALA A 166 -5.25 12.85 -3.58
N ASP A 167 -5.90 12.97 -4.75
CA ASP A 167 -5.82 12.00 -5.86
C ASP A 167 -4.39 11.86 -6.39
N ALA A 168 -3.70 12.98 -6.62
CA ALA A 168 -2.31 12.97 -7.10
C ALA A 168 -1.34 12.33 -6.11
N LEU A 169 -1.54 12.54 -4.80
CA LEU A 169 -0.70 11.97 -3.75
C LEU A 169 -0.89 10.45 -3.63
N GLN A 170 -2.13 9.97 -3.75
CA GLN A 170 -2.43 8.54 -3.77
C GLN A 170 -1.81 7.86 -5.00
N GLU A 171 -1.97 8.45 -6.19
CA GLU A 171 -1.43 7.85 -7.41
C GLU A 171 0.10 7.84 -7.42
N LYS A 172 0.76 8.90 -6.95
CA LYS A 172 2.21 8.92 -6.78
C LYS A 172 2.69 7.80 -5.84
N THR A 173 2.03 7.67 -4.68
CA THR A 173 2.36 6.61 -3.71
C THR A 173 2.16 5.21 -4.30
N ARG A 174 1.14 5.04 -5.16
CA ARG A 174 0.86 3.78 -5.85
C ARG A 174 1.89 3.43 -6.93
N VAL A 175 2.43 4.44 -7.60
CA VAL A 175 3.46 4.29 -8.65
C VAL A 175 4.85 4.03 -8.07
N ASP A 176 5.15 4.55 -6.88
CA ASP A 176 6.46 4.35 -6.20
C ASP A 176 6.53 2.99 -5.46
N LEU A 177 5.40 2.46 -4.99
CA LEU A 177 5.28 1.17 -4.31
C LEU A 177 5.86 -0.06 -5.05
N PRO A 178 5.82 -0.19 -6.40
CA PRO A 178 6.34 -1.33 -7.14
C PRO A 178 7.85 -1.50 -7.01
N ASP A 179 8.62 -0.41 -6.96
CA ASP A 179 10.09 -0.48 -6.89
C ASP A 179 10.56 -0.80 -5.48
N GLU A 180 9.94 -0.20 -4.46
CA GLU A 180 10.18 -0.56 -3.05
C GLU A 180 9.77 -2.00 -2.76
N THR A 181 8.63 -2.45 -3.29
CA THR A 181 8.17 -3.84 -3.15
C THR A 181 9.17 -4.79 -3.80
N ARG A 182 9.69 -4.48 -4.99
CA ARG A 182 10.70 -5.32 -5.65
C ARG A 182 12.02 -5.33 -4.86
N ALA A 183 12.45 -4.20 -4.32
CA ALA A 183 13.65 -4.11 -3.48
C ALA A 183 13.51 -4.95 -2.20
N LEU A 184 12.35 -4.88 -1.54
CA LEU A 184 12.04 -5.72 -0.37
C LEU A 184 12.03 -7.21 -0.74
N LEU A 185 11.41 -7.58 -1.85
CA LEU A 185 11.40 -8.96 -2.33
C LEU A 185 12.81 -9.46 -2.65
N GLU A 186 13.65 -8.63 -3.26
CA GLU A 186 15.06 -8.95 -3.48
C GLU A 186 15.80 -9.15 -2.15
N LEU A 187 15.65 -8.24 -1.18
CA LEU A 187 16.30 -8.32 0.13
C LEU A 187 15.92 -9.63 0.85
N LYS A 188 14.63 -9.98 0.82
CA LYS A 188 14.13 -11.28 1.34
C LYS A 188 14.79 -12.46 0.63
N GLY A 189 14.91 -12.39 -0.70
CA GLY A 189 15.59 -13.41 -1.49
C GLY A 189 17.07 -13.56 -1.14
N ARG A 190 17.75 -12.43 -0.89
CA ARG A 190 19.17 -12.40 -0.53
C ARG A 190 19.44 -12.99 0.85
N VAL A 191 18.64 -12.61 1.84
CA VAL A 191 18.69 -13.21 3.20
C VAL A 191 18.46 -14.72 3.11
N LEU A 192 17.49 -15.15 2.31
CA LEU A 192 17.23 -16.57 2.12
C LEU A 192 18.41 -17.29 1.46
N ASP A 193 18.98 -16.72 0.38
CA ASP A 193 20.19 -17.26 -0.28
C ASP A 193 21.33 -17.49 0.72
N LEU A 194 21.62 -16.51 1.57
CA LEU A 194 22.66 -16.62 2.60
C LEU A 194 22.35 -17.71 3.64
N ILE A 195 21.08 -17.87 4.05
CA ILE A 195 20.67 -18.99 4.91
C ILE A 195 20.94 -20.33 4.22
N GLU A 196 20.70 -20.44 2.90
CA GLU A 196 20.97 -21.68 2.18
C GLU A 196 22.47 -21.97 2.05
N GLU A 197 23.26 -20.93 1.80
CA GLU A 197 24.72 -21.00 1.72
C GLU A 197 25.32 -21.47 3.05
N ILE A 198 24.95 -20.82 4.17
CA ILE A 198 25.40 -21.20 5.52
C ILE A 198 25.02 -22.65 5.83
N ASN A 199 23.77 -23.04 5.54
CA ASN A 199 23.33 -24.42 5.75
C ASN A 199 24.09 -25.42 4.86
N GLY A 200 24.47 -25.02 3.65
CA GLY A 200 25.32 -25.81 2.76
C GLY A 200 26.72 -26.02 3.32
N VAL A 201 27.37 -24.93 3.77
CA VAL A 201 28.70 -25.00 4.40
C VAL A 201 28.66 -25.82 5.68
N ALA A 202 27.64 -25.65 6.53
CA ALA A 202 27.49 -26.41 7.76
C ALA A 202 27.36 -27.92 7.51
N ARG A 203 26.64 -28.34 6.46
CA ARG A 203 26.55 -29.77 6.10
C ARG A 203 27.91 -30.37 5.74
N ILE A 204 28.76 -29.60 5.08
CA ILE A 204 30.13 -30.02 4.72
C ILE A 204 31.04 -29.99 5.96
N ALA A 205 30.92 -28.97 6.81
CA ALA A 205 31.72 -28.82 8.01
C ALA A 205 31.45 -29.93 9.03
N PHE A 206 30.19 -30.36 9.13
CA PHE A 206 29.71 -31.33 10.14
C PHE A 206 29.28 -32.66 9.53
N GLU A 207 29.89 -33.05 8.41
CA GLU A 207 29.72 -34.38 7.84
C GLU A 207 30.08 -35.45 8.90
N GLY A 208 29.18 -36.42 9.11
CA GLY A 208 29.29 -37.43 10.18
C GLY A 208 28.84 -36.98 11.59
N ARG A 209 28.47 -35.70 11.78
CA ARG A 209 27.94 -35.15 13.05
C ARG A 209 26.49 -34.68 12.87
N SER A 210 25.59 -35.65 12.75
CA SER A 210 24.16 -35.41 12.45
C SER A 210 23.47 -34.50 13.47
N GLU A 211 23.89 -34.54 14.72
CA GLU A 211 23.39 -33.75 15.84
C GLU A 211 23.69 -32.25 15.68
N ILE A 212 24.76 -31.88 14.98
CA ILE A 212 25.09 -30.49 14.66
C ILE A 212 24.47 -30.10 13.32
N SER A 213 24.66 -30.93 12.29
CA SER A 213 24.16 -30.62 10.94
C SER A 213 22.64 -30.46 10.90
N SER A 214 21.88 -31.20 11.73
CA SER A 214 20.43 -31.10 11.80
C SER A 214 19.93 -29.77 12.36
N LYS A 215 20.76 -29.02 13.10
CA LYS A 215 20.41 -27.68 13.61
C LYS A 215 20.37 -26.64 12.48
N PHE A 216 21.20 -26.83 11.46
CA PHE A 216 21.28 -25.99 10.25
C PHE A 216 20.23 -26.42 9.21
N ASN A 217 18.96 -26.14 9.51
CA ASN A 217 17.81 -26.47 8.65
C ASN A 217 16.97 -25.22 8.34
N LYS A 218 15.91 -25.38 7.54
CA LYS A 218 14.97 -24.32 7.14
C LYS A 218 13.56 -24.53 7.69
N ASP A 219 13.43 -25.32 8.75
CA ASP A 219 12.13 -25.82 9.18
C ASP A 219 11.22 -24.68 9.67
N LEU A 220 11.77 -23.62 10.25
CA LEU A 220 10.99 -22.46 10.69
C LEU A 220 10.34 -21.73 9.51
N LEU A 221 11.03 -21.65 8.37
CA LEU A 221 10.49 -21.03 7.15
C LEU A 221 9.26 -21.78 6.63
N TYR A 222 9.30 -23.12 6.67
CA TYR A 222 8.22 -23.95 6.13
C TYR A 222 7.06 -24.16 7.10
N ARG A 223 7.29 -24.06 8.42
CA ARG A 223 6.21 -24.05 9.43
C ARG A 223 5.28 -22.85 9.23
N GLY A 224 5.84 -21.66 8.98
CA GLY A 224 5.05 -20.45 8.70
C GLY A 224 4.19 -20.57 7.43
N ARG A 225 4.70 -21.26 6.39
CA ARG A 225 3.94 -21.48 5.14
C ARG A 225 2.71 -22.37 5.33
N ARG A 226 2.84 -23.46 6.11
CA ARG A 226 1.75 -24.42 6.36
C ARG A 226 0.57 -23.81 7.15
N ALA A 227 0.85 -22.86 8.04
CA ALA A 227 -0.20 -22.13 8.75
C ALA A 227 -1.07 -21.29 7.79
N ARG A 228 -0.46 -20.67 6.78
CA ARG A 228 -1.15 -19.81 5.81
C ARG A 228 -1.99 -20.60 4.80
N SER A 229 -1.52 -21.76 4.36
CA SER A 229 -2.29 -22.64 3.45
C SER A 229 -3.54 -23.25 4.10
N LYS A 230 -3.58 -23.36 5.44
CA LYS A 230 -4.77 -23.83 6.17
C LYS A 230 -5.83 -22.74 6.41
N ALA A 231 -5.46 -21.47 6.27
CA ALA A 231 -6.36 -20.34 6.51
C ALA A 231 -7.11 -19.86 5.25
N ALA A 232 -6.87 -20.48 4.09
CA ALA A 232 -7.69 -20.22 2.91
C ALA A 232 -9.08 -20.83 3.11
N PRO A 233 -10.18 -20.06 3.01
CA PRO A 233 -11.52 -20.61 3.15
C PRO A 233 -11.78 -21.61 2.01
N SER A 234 -12.22 -22.81 2.38
CA SER A 234 -12.65 -23.82 1.42
C SER A 234 -13.75 -23.24 0.52
N PRO A 235 -13.71 -23.46 -0.80
CA PRO A 235 -14.78 -23.03 -1.68
C PRO A 235 -16.09 -23.69 -1.24
N THR A 236 -17.11 -22.87 -0.99
CA THR A 236 -18.45 -23.32 -0.67
C THR A 236 -18.97 -24.22 -1.80
N PRO A 237 -19.47 -25.43 -1.50
CA PRO A 237 -20.04 -26.30 -2.52
C PRO A 237 -21.26 -25.61 -3.14
N VAL A 238 -21.22 -25.43 -4.46
CA VAL A 238 -22.35 -24.95 -5.25
C VAL A 238 -23.39 -26.08 -5.24
N VAL A 239 -24.51 -25.87 -4.54
CA VAL A 239 -25.67 -26.76 -4.60
C VAL A 239 -26.28 -26.62 -5.99
N PRO A 240 -26.41 -27.71 -6.78
CA PRO A 240 -27.09 -27.66 -8.06
C PRO A 240 -28.58 -27.32 -7.88
N PRO A 241 -29.19 -26.54 -8.78
CA PRO A 241 -30.63 -26.29 -8.72
C PRO A 241 -31.41 -27.59 -8.93
N GLU A 242 -32.36 -27.86 -8.04
CA GLU A 242 -33.33 -28.95 -8.21
C GLU A 242 -34.12 -28.76 -9.50
N ALA A 243 -34.26 -29.84 -10.26
CA ALA A 243 -35.01 -29.92 -11.51
C ALA A 243 -36.47 -30.28 -11.27
#